data_AF-A0A7V9KHL7-F1
#
_entry.id   AF-A0A7V9KHL7-F1
#
_cell.length_a   1.000
_cell.length_b   1.000
_cell.length_c   1.000
_cell.angle_alpha   90.00
_cell.angle_beta   90.00
_cell.angle_gamma   90.00
#
_symmetry.space_group_name_H-M   'P 1'
#
loop_
_entity.id
_entity.type
_entity.pdbx_description
1 polymer ?
#
loop_
_entity_poly.entity_id
_entity_poly.type
_entity_poly.pdbx_seq_one_letter_code
_entity_poly.pdbx_strand_id
1 'polypeptide(L)'
;HQIFMWANDGSELIYAFPRHALPVDPAEAMMGPLIARWFVTNGEEGVAPNEEAMLTAIELYTQAGGQDTEESNATAQEIWKIIVDNVFSIGTVGVSPAVMGIRIVKNTMGNIPARQVNMQHARTPQSSHPATFFFRNGG
;
A
#
# COMPACT_ATOMS: atom_id res chain seq x y z
N HIS A 1 -9.88 0.33 21.73
CA HIS A 1 -10.14 1.61 21.04
C HIS A 1 -11.40 1.47 20.20
N GLN A 2 -12.24 2.50 20.08
CA GLN A 2 -13.44 2.44 19.23
C GLN A 2 -13.16 2.88 17.79
N ILE A 3 -12.15 3.73 17.59
CA ILE A 3 -11.68 4.21 16.28
C ILE A 3 -10.15 4.30 16.34
N PHE A 4 -9.47 3.94 15.25
CA PHE A 4 -8.04 4.10 15.06
C PHE A 4 -7.80 5.00 13.83
N MET A 5 -6.78 5.86 13.89
CA MET A 5 -6.43 6.79 12.81
C MET A 5 -4.97 6.61 12.44
N TRP A 6 -4.71 6.51 11.14
CA TRP A 6 -3.37 6.37 10.59
C TRP A 6 -3.31 6.89 9.15
N ALA A 7 -2.10 7.03 8.61
CA ALA A 7 -1.91 7.23 7.19
C ALA A 7 -2.25 5.94 6.42
N ASN A 8 -2.73 6.04 5.18
CA ASN A 8 -2.99 4.86 4.34
C ASN A 8 -1.82 4.62 3.36
N ASP A 9 -0.59 4.61 3.87
CA ASP A 9 0.61 4.39 3.08
C ASP A 9 0.73 2.94 2.58
N GLY A 10 1.39 2.72 1.44
CA GLY A 10 1.54 1.38 0.85
C GLY A 10 0.28 0.83 0.17
N SER A 11 -0.85 1.53 0.24
CA SER A 11 -2.08 1.18 -0.47
C SER A 11 -1.90 1.08 -1.99
N GLU A 12 -0.91 1.76 -2.56
CA GLU A 12 -0.56 1.63 -3.97
C GLU A 12 0.07 0.27 -4.34
N LEU A 13 0.45 -0.56 -3.37
CA LEU A 13 0.95 -1.92 -3.52
C LEU A 13 0.30 -2.88 -2.52
N ILE A 14 -0.97 -3.24 -2.77
CA ILE A 14 -1.76 -4.08 -1.87
C ILE A 14 -1.08 -5.41 -1.51
N TYR A 15 -0.32 -6.03 -2.42
CA TYR A 15 0.36 -7.30 -2.15
C TYR A 15 1.66 -7.19 -1.33
N ALA A 16 2.28 -6.01 -1.29
CA ALA A 16 3.50 -5.79 -0.50
C ALA A 16 3.18 -5.19 0.88
N PHE A 17 2.09 -4.42 0.97
CA PHE A 17 1.72 -3.68 2.17
C PHE A 17 0.20 -3.68 2.41
N PRO A 18 -0.41 -4.86 2.60
CA PRO A 18 -1.87 -4.99 2.66
C PRO A 18 -2.49 -4.43 3.94
N ARG A 19 -1.72 -4.31 5.02
CA ARG A 19 -2.20 -4.14 6.40
C ARG A 19 -3.08 -2.92 6.68
N HIS A 20 -3.01 -1.89 5.84
CA HIS A 20 -3.88 -0.71 5.95
C HIS A 20 -5.17 -0.82 5.12
N ALA A 21 -5.22 -1.76 4.18
CA ALA A 21 -6.36 -2.02 3.31
C ALA A 21 -7.14 -3.30 3.67
N LEU A 22 -6.44 -4.33 4.17
CA LEU A 22 -6.99 -5.64 4.53
C LEU A 22 -6.40 -6.17 5.84
N PRO A 23 -7.20 -6.85 6.68
CA PRO A 23 -6.75 -7.48 7.92
C PRO A 23 -6.10 -8.85 7.64
N VAL A 24 -4.96 -8.87 6.94
CA VAL A 24 -4.22 -10.10 6.55
C VAL A 24 -2.83 -10.20 7.18
N ASP A 25 -2.44 -9.21 7.99
CA ASP A 25 -1.16 -9.16 8.70
C ASP A 25 -1.38 -8.78 10.18
N PRO A 26 -1.15 -9.69 11.13
CA PRO A 26 -1.46 -9.48 12.55
C PRO A 26 -0.55 -8.44 13.22
N ALA A 27 0.57 -8.03 12.59
CA ALA A 27 1.48 -7.06 13.19
C ALA A 27 0.82 -5.67 13.35
N GLU A 28 0.01 -5.27 12.36
CA GLU A 28 -0.54 -3.91 12.25
C GLU A 28 -1.95 -3.87 11.62
N ALA A 29 -2.74 -4.95 11.71
CA ALA A 29 -4.12 -5.00 11.20
C ALA A 29 -5.13 -4.25 12.10
N MET A 30 -5.02 -2.92 12.13
CA MET A 30 -5.82 -2.05 13.00
C MET A 30 -7.33 -2.08 12.68
N MET A 31 -7.69 -2.42 11.44
CA MET A 31 -9.07 -2.61 10.99
C MET A 31 -9.73 -3.86 11.58
N GLY A 32 -8.95 -4.91 11.88
CA GLY A 32 -9.49 -6.20 12.25
C GLY A 32 -8.41 -7.14 12.79
N PRO A 33 -7.85 -6.89 13.99
CA PRO A 33 -6.74 -7.69 14.51
C PRO A 33 -7.13 -9.16 14.76
N LEU A 34 -8.39 -9.42 15.16
CA LEU A 34 -8.89 -10.79 15.32
C LEU A 34 -9.14 -11.49 13.99
N ILE A 35 -9.51 -10.75 12.94
CA ILE A 35 -9.63 -11.28 11.57
C ILE A 35 -8.24 -11.61 11.02
N ALA A 36 -7.26 -10.74 11.24
CA ALA A 36 -5.89 -11.01 10.81
C ALA A 36 -5.29 -12.22 11.52
N ARG A 37 -5.57 -12.40 12.82
CA ARG A 37 -5.20 -13.63 13.55
C ARG A 37 -5.86 -14.86 12.94
N TRP A 38 -7.17 -14.79 12.67
CA TRP A 38 -7.91 -15.86 11.99
C TRP A 38 -7.32 -16.21 10.63
N PHE A 39 -6.97 -15.20 9.84
CA PHE A 39 -6.35 -15.39 8.53
C PHE A 39 -4.99 -16.12 8.63
N VAL A 40 -4.06 -15.62 9.46
CA VAL A 40 -2.70 -16.21 9.51
C VAL A 40 -2.64 -17.58 10.17
N THR A 41 -3.60 -17.91 11.04
CA THR A 41 -3.69 -19.23 11.68
C THR A 41 -4.63 -20.18 10.93
N ASN A 42 -5.07 -19.85 9.72
CA ASN A 42 -6.06 -20.64 8.97
C ASN A 42 -7.31 -21.02 9.79
N GLY A 43 -7.76 -20.10 10.64
CA GLY A 43 -8.96 -20.24 11.47
C GLY A 43 -8.81 -20.91 12.83
N GLU A 44 -7.60 -21.31 13.24
CA GLU A 44 -7.39 -21.89 14.58
C GLU A 44 -7.59 -20.87 15.73
N GLU A 45 -7.21 -19.61 15.52
CA GLU A 45 -7.38 -18.51 16.48
C GLU A 45 -8.14 -17.33 15.86
N GLY A 46 -8.54 -16.35 16.68
CA GLY A 46 -9.18 -15.14 16.18
C GLY A 46 -10.67 -15.31 15.86
N VAL A 47 -11.18 -14.48 14.95
CA VAL A 47 -12.61 -14.44 14.57
C VAL A 47 -12.70 -14.27 13.07
N ALA A 48 -13.45 -15.16 12.41
CA ALA A 48 -13.73 -15.06 10.98
C ALA A 48 -14.48 -13.75 10.65
N PRO A 49 -14.27 -13.16 9.46
CA PRO A 49 -15.11 -12.05 9.01
C PRO A 49 -16.60 -12.44 9.00
N ASN A 50 -17.44 -11.60 9.59
CA ASN A 50 -18.90 -11.80 9.52
C ASN A 50 -19.50 -11.31 8.20
N GLU A 51 -18.82 -10.37 7.54
CA GLU A 51 -19.26 -9.75 6.29
C GLU A 51 -18.69 -10.53 5.09
N GLU A 52 -19.57 -10.96 4.19
CA GLU A 52 -19.20 -11.70 2.97
C GLU A 52 -18.16 -10.95 2.14
N ALA A 53 -18.34 -9.63 1.98
CA ALA A 53 -17.42 -8.76 1.25
C ALA A 53 -15.97 -8.85 1.78
N MET A 54 -15.78 -8.85 3.10
CA MET A 54 -14.45 -8.93 3.72
C MET A 54 -13.82 -10.31 3.48
N LEU A 55 -14.63 -11.37 3.62
CA LEU A 55 -14.17 -12.74 3.35
C LEU A 55 -13.73 -12.88 1.89
N THR A 56 -14.54 -12.42 0.93
CA THR A 56 -14.21 -12.44 -0.50
C THR A 56 -12.91 -11.68 -0.79
N ALA A 57 -12.71 -10.49 -0.20
CA ALA A 57 -11.49 -9.72 -0.40
C ALA A 57 -10.23 -10.46 0.10
N ILE A 58 -10.33 -11.17 1.24
CA ILE A 58 -9.24 -11.98 1.80
C ILE A 58 -8.96 -13.22 0.93
N GLU A 59 -10.00 -13.86 0.40
CA GLU A 59 -9.87 -15.01 -0.50
C GLU A 59 -9.19 -14.61 -1.82
N LEU A 60 -9.62 -13.51 -2.43
CA LEU A 60 -8.99 -12.93 -3.62
C LEU A 60 -7.52 -12.60 -3.36
N TYR A 61 -7.21 -11.98 -2.22
CA TYR A 61 -5.84 -11.69 -1.82
C TYR A 61 -4.98 -12.96 -1.73
N THR A 62 -5.54 -14.04 -1.18
CA THR A 62 -4.86 -15.33 -1.06
C THR A 62 -4.61 -15.98 -2.42
N GLN A 63 -5.62 -15.95 -3.30
CA GLN A 63 -5.54 -16.51 -4.65
C GLN A 63 -4.47 -15.82 -5.50
N ALA A 64 -4.29 -14.51 -5.33
CA ALA A 64 -3.34 -13.71 -6.10
C ALA A 64 -1.89 -14.21 -5.98
N GLY A 65 -1.53 -14.92 -4.90
CA GLY A 65 -0.18 -15.47 -4.71
C GLY A 65 0.25 -16.51 -5.75
N GLY A 66 -0.71 -17.14 -6.45
CA GLY A 66 -0.44 -18.12 -7.52
C GLY A 66 -0.66 -17.62 -8.95
N GLN A 67 -1.07 -16.36 -9.10
CA GLN A 67 -1.47 -15.77 -10.38
C GLN A 67 -0.29 -15.15 -11.14
N ASP A 68 -0.43 -14.98 -12.45
CA ASP A 68 0.48 -14.15 -13.21
C ASP A 68 0.23 -12.64 -12.96
N THR A 69 1.02 -11.78 -13.63
CA THR A 69 0.92 -10.32 -13.41
C THR A 69 -0.40 -9.74 -13.92
N GLU A 70 -0.95 -10.23 -15.03
CA GLU A 70 -2.19 -9.69 -15.58
C GLU A 70 -3.38 -10.12 -14.71
N GLU A 71 -3.41 -11.39 -14.34
CA GLU A 71 -4.41 -11.96 -13.43
C GLU A 71 -4.38 -11.28 -12.06
N SER A 72 -3.20 -11.15 -11.44
CA SER A 72 -3.07 -10.51 -10.12
C SER A 72 -3.44 -9.03 -10.15
N ASN A 73 -3.23 -8.33 -11.26
CA ASN A 73 -3.69 -6.95 -11.42
C ASN A 73 -5.21 -6.85 -11.52
N ALA A 74 -5.87 -7.78 -12.23
CA ALA A 74 -7.33 -7.83 -12.28
C ALA A 74 -7.92 -8.17 -10.90
N THR A 75 -7.33 -9.14 -10.20
CA THR A 75 -7.70 -9.49 -8.82
C THR A 75 -7.55 -8.29 -7.87
N ALA A 76 -6.46 -7.53 -7.98
CA ALA A 76 -6.25 -6.33 -7.15
C ALA A 76 -7.33 -5.28 -7.39
N GLN A 77 -7.76 -5.08 -8.64
CA GLN A 77 -8.85 -4.14 -8.96
C GLN A 77 -10.17 -4.56 -8.31
N GLU A 78 -10.49 -5.86 -8.32
CA GLU A 78 -11.71 -6.35 -7.68
C GLU A 78 -11.64 -6.21 -6.15
N ILE A 79 -10.49 -6.49 -5.54
CA ILE A 79 -10.28 -6.23 -4.11
C ILE A 79 -10.52 -4.75 -3.79
N TRP A 80 -9.95 -3.83 -4.57
CA TRP A 80 -10.15 -2.39 -4.35
C TRP A 80 -11.59 -1.96 -4.52
N LYS A 81 -12.31 -2.52 -5.49
CA LYS A 81 -13.73 -2.28 -5.68
C LYS A 81 -14.53 -2.69 -4.44
N ILE A 82 -14.29 -3.90 -3.91
CA ILE A 82 -14.94 -4.38 -2.68
C ILE A 82 -14.65 -3.45 -1.50
N ILE A 83 -13.39 -3.06 -1.30
CA ILE A 83 -12.96 -2.16 -0.21
C ILE A 83 -13.70 -0.81 -0.29
N VAL A 84 -13.80 -0.24 -1.49
CA VAL A 84 -14.44 1.06 -1.72
C VAL A 84 -15.96 0.97 -1.56
N ASP A 85 -16.61 -0.03 -2.17
CA ASP A 85 -18.06 -0.20 -2.14
C ASP A 85 -18.59 -0.46 -0.73
N ASN A 86 -17.79 -1.10 0.13
CA ASN A 86 -18.15 -1.42 1.52
C ASN A 86 -17.53 -0.48 2.56
N VAL A 87 -16.73 0.50 2.13
CA VAL A 87 -16.13 1.53 2.99
C VAL A 87 -15.38 0.91 4.19
N PHE A 88 -14.49 -0.05 3.94
CA PHE A 88 -13.71 -0.71 5.02
C PHE A 88 -12.86 0.28 5.82
N SER A 89 -12.45 1.40 5.20
CA SER A 89 -11.83 2.53 5.86
C SER A 89 -12.40 3.85 5.31
N ILE A 90 -12.39 4.90 6.14
CA ILE A 90 -12.86 6.23 5.77
C ILE A 90 -11.65 7.13 5.53
N GLY A 91 -11.31 7.33 4.25
CA GLY A 91 -10.29 8.29 3.83
C GLY A 91 -10.84 9.73 3.89
N THR A 92 -10.01 10.68 4.34
CA THR A 92 -10.36 12.11 4.36
C THR A 92 -9.74 12.86 3.19
N VAL A 93 -8.42 12.80 3.05
CA VAL A 93 -7.62 13.35 1.94
C VAL A 93 -6.42 12.44 1.67
N GLY A 94 -5.87 12.51 0.46
CA GLY A 94 -4.76 11.64 0.03
C GLY A 94 -3.71 12.36 -0.81
N VAL A 95 -2.66 11.61 -1.19
CA VAL A 95 -1.59 12.03 -2.11
C VAL A 95 -0.84 13.29 -1.62
N SER A 96 -0.51 13.34 -0.33
CA SER A 96 0.37 14.39 0.18
C SER A 96 1.75 14.31 -0.49
N PRO A 97 2.23 15.37 -1.17
CA PRO A 97 3.51 15.34 -1.87
C PRO A 97 4.71 15.31 -0.92
N ALA A 98 4.49 15.45 0.40
CA ALA A 98 5.52 15.65 1.40
C ALA A 98 5.61 14.54 2.46
N VAL A 99 4.96 13.37 2.27
CA VAL A 99 5.01 12.26 3.25
C VAL A 99 6.45 11.87 3.61
N MET A 100 7.31 11.64 2.59
CA MET A 100 8.75 11.43 2.77
C MET A 100 9.58 12.70 2.46
N GLY A 101 8.97 13.88 2.58
CA GLY A 101 9.57 15.17 2.25
C GLY A 101 9.40 15.60 0.78
N ILE A 102 9.94 16.78 0.46
CA ILE A 102 9.90 17.39 -0.87
C ILE A 102 11.27 17.33 -1.55
N ARG A 103 11.28 17.24 -2.88
CA ARG A 103 12.51 17.27 -3.66
C ARG A 103 12.92 18.71 -3.98
N ILE A 104 14.13 19.09 -3.60
CA ILE A 104 14.77 20.35 -3.99
C ILE A 104 16.00 20.03 -4.84
N VAL A 105 16.12 20.70 -5.99
CA VAL A 105 17.20 20.46 -6.96
C VAL A 105 17.77 21.80 -7.39
N LYS A 106 19.09 21.96 -7.33
CA LYS A 106 19.75 23.16 -7.86
C LYS A 106 19.61 23.18 -9.39
N ASN A 107 19.35 24.34 -9.97
CA ASN A 107 19.25 24.53 -11.42
C ASN A 107 20.54 24.13 -12.19
N THR A 108 21.68 24.01 -11.50
CA THR A 108 22.95 23.52 -12.05
C THR A 108 23.12 21.99 -11.98
N MET A 109 22.12 21.22 -11.52
CA MET A 109 22.20 19.74 -11.52
C MET A 109 21.53 19.11 -12.75
N GLY A 110 22.16 18.09 -13.31
CA GLY A 110 21.70 17.31 -14.46
C GLY A 110 21.33 15.87 -14.08
N ASN A 111 20.64 15.20 -15.02
CA ASN A 111 20.12 13.83 -14.88
C ASN A 111 19.15 13.61 -13.71
N ILE A 112 18.36 14.63 -13.40
CA ILE A 112 17.35 14.53 -12.34
C ILE A 112 15.98 14.32 -13.01
N PRO A 113 15.22 13.27 -12.65
CA PRO A 113 13.92 13.00 -13.28
C PRO A 113 12.94 14.15 -13.06
N ALA A 114 12.06 14.44 -14.01
CA ALA A 114 11.11 15.55 -13.89
C ALA A 114 10.12 15.33 -12.72
N ARG A 115 9.74 14.07 -12.48
CA ARG A 115 8.86 13.64 -11.39
C ARG A 115 9.59 12.64 -10.51
N GLN A 116 9.38 12.74 -9.20
CA GLN A 116 9.90 11.79 -8.23
C GLN A 116 8.74 11.06 -7.59
N VAL A 117 8.98 9.79 -7.31
CA VAL A 117 8.05 8.90 -6.67
C VAL A 117 8.27 8.98 -5.14
N ASN A 118 7.20 9.25 -4.38
CA ASN A 118 7.24 9.42 -2.93
C ASN A 118 6.45 8.27 -2.27
N MET A 119 7.14 7.17 -1.99
CA MET A 119 6.57 5.96 -1.41
C MET A 119 7.69 5.05 -0.88
N GLN A 120 7.39 4.30 0.18
CA GLN A 120 8.36 3.41 0.83
C GLN A 120 8.98 2.40 -0.15
N HIS A 121 8.17 1.80 -1.02
CA HIS A 121 8.61 0.72 -1.90
C HIS A 121 9.46 1.21 -3.08
N ALA A 122 9.35 2.50 -3.45
CA ALA A 122 10.24 3.14 -4.41
C ALA A 122 11.61 3.50 -3.80
N ARG A 123 11.84 3.15 -2.53
CA ARG A 123 13.07 3.39 -1.78
C ARG A 123 13.55 4.82 -1.92
N THR A 124 12.64 5.79 -1.89
CA THR A 124 12.92 7.21 -2.17
C THR A 124 14.14 7.68 -1.36
N PRO A 125 15.19 8.26 -2.00
CA PRO A 125 15.27 8.74 -3.39
C PRO A 125 15.85 7.73 -4.42
N GLN A 126 16.08 6.47 -4.05
CA GLN A 126 16.81 5.49 -4.86
C GLN A 126 16.17 5.21 -6.23
N SER A 127 14.84 5.23 -6.35
CA SER A 127 14.13 5.12 -7.65
C SER A 127 14.49 6.23 -8.65
N SER A 128 15.06 7.33 -8.17
CA SER A 128 15.58 8.40 -9.05
C SER A 128 17.01 8.15 -9.51
N HIS A 129 17.64 7.03 -9.13
CA HIS A 129 19.02 6.67 -9.45
C HIS A 129 20.04 7.78 -9.12
N PRO A 130 20.17 8.18 -7.84
CA PRO A 130 20.99 9.33 -7.46
C PRO A 130 22.48 9.19 -7.82
N ALA A 131 22.98 7.96 -7.96
CA ALA A 131 24.33 7.69 -8.45
C ALA A 131 24.61 8.22 -9.87
N THR A 132 23.56 8.53 -10.64
CA THR A 132 23.66 9.05 -12.01
C THR A 132 23.54 10.58 -12.06
N PHE A 133 23.31 11.24 -10.93
CA PHE A 133 23.19 12.69 -10.83
C PHE A 133 24.56 13.36 -11.02
N PHE A 134 24.56 14.54 -11.63
CA PHE A 134 25.79 15.30 -11.83
C PHE A 134 25.56 16.81 -11.76
N PHE A 135 26.62 17.58 -11.51
CA PHE A 135 26.60 19.03 -11.71
C PHE A 135 26.94 19.35 -13.17
N ARG A 136 26.08 20.13 -13.83
CA ARG A 136 26.36 20.66 -15.17
C ARG A 136 27.57 21.60 -15.06
N ASN A 137 28.55 21.47 -15.96
CA ASN A 137 29.67 22.41 -16.03
C ASN A 137 29.13 23.79 -16.40
N GLY A 138 29.32 24.77 -15.50
CA GLY A 138 28.82 26.14 -15.65
C GLY A 138 28.13 26.64 -14.39
N GLY A 139 28.93 27.00 -13.39
CA GLY A 139 28.61 28.06 -12.44
C GLY A 139 29.44 29.28 -12.80
#